data_AF-A0A235HAH1-F1
#
_entry.id   AF-A0A235HAH1-F1
#
_cell.length_a   1.000
_cell.length_b   1.000
_cell.length_c   1.000
_cell.angle_alpha   90.00
_cell.angle_beta   90.00
_cell.angle_gamma   90.00
#
_symmetry.space_group_name_H-M   'P 1'
#
loop_
_entity.id
_entity.type
_entity.pdbx_description
1 polymer ?
#
loop_
_entity_poly.entity_id
_entity_poly.type
_entity_poly.pdbx_seq_one_letter_code
_entity_poly.pdbx_strand_id
1 'polypeptide(L)' 'MTADEFKAWRKGLGLTQQEAGDAIGITKRSVQLYEAGTQPVSRTIALACAALSAGLKPLGEAE' A
#
# COMPACT_ATOMS: atom_id res chain seq x y z
N MET A 1 -7.75 -4.84 6.57
CA MET A 1 -7.31 -4.92 5.18
C MET A 1 -6.94 -6.35 4.85
N THR A 2 -7.82 -7.02 4.12
CA THR A 2 -7.59 -8.32 3.47
C THR A 2 -6.70 -8.15 2.23
N ALA A 3 -6.25 -9.26 1.66
CA ALA A 3 -5.49 -9.27 0.40
C ALA A 3 -6.29 -8.60 -0.74
N ASP A 4 -7.58 -8.90 -0.84
CA ASP A 4 -8.48 -8.31 -1.83
C ASP A 4 -8.68 -6.80 -1.63
N GLU A 5 -8.85 -6.34 -0.38
CA GLU A 5 -8.94 -4.92 -0.06
C GLU A 5 -7.66 -4.17 -0.46
N PHE A 6 -6.48 -4.76 -0.19
CA PHE A 6 -5.20 -4.15 -0.56
C PHE A 6 -5.02 -4.07 -2.09
N LYS A 7 -5.40 -5.13 -2.81
CA LYS A 7 -5.36 -5.15 -4.27
C LYS A 7 -6.35 -4.15 -4.88
N ALA A 8 -7.54 -4.02 -4.31
CA ALA A 8 -8.55 -3.06 -4.72
C ALA A 8 -8.08 -1.63 -4.49
N TRP A 9 -7.50 -1.34 -3.31
CA TRP A 9 -6.87 -0.06 -2.99
C TRP A 9 -5.83 0.35 -4.05
N ARG A 10 -4.86 -0.52 -4.31
CA ARG A 10 -3.79 -0.23 -5.28
C ARG A 10 -4.36 0.07 -6.67
N LYS A 11 -5.28 -0.76 -7.14
CA LYS A 11 -5.93 -0.58 -8.45
C LYS A 11 -6.79 0.69 -8.49
N GLY A 12 -7.46 1.04 -7.39
CA GLY A 12 -8.25 2.26 -7.27
C GLY A 12 -7.42 3.53 -7.41
N LEU A 13 -6.16 3.49 -6.96
CA LEU A 13 -5.18 4.57 -7.17
C LEU A 13 -4.44 4.49 -8.52
N GLY A 14 -4.73 3.49 -9.36
CA GLY A 14 -4.04 3.30 -10.64
C GLY A 14 -2.57 2.89 -10.52
N LEU A 15 -2.10 2.48 -9.34
CA LEU A 15 -0.70 2.20 -9.08
C LEU A 15 -0.28 0.81 -9.57
N THR A 16 0.92 0.71 -10.12
CA THR A 16 1.62 -0.57 -10.31
C THR A 16 2.04 -1.16 -8.95
N GLN A 17 2.39 -2.45 -8.92
CA GLN A 17 2.91 -3.07 -7.68
C GLN A 17 4.21 -2.43 -7.19
N GLN A 18 5.03 -1.88 -8.11
CA GLN A 18 6.25 -1.18 -7.76
C GLN A 18 5.92 0.17 -7.12
N GLU A 19 5.13 1.01 -7.81
CA GLU A 19 4.74 2.34 -7.29
C GLU A 19 3.98 2.26 -5.96
N ALA A 20 3.13 1.24 -5.78
CA ALA A 20 2.46 1.03 -4.51
C ALA A 20 3.45 0.72 -3.38
N GLY A 21 4.50 -0.06 -3.68
CA GLY A 21 5.57 -0.33 -2.75
C GLY A 21 6.35 0.94 -2.39
N ASP A 22 6.73 1.71 -3.40
CA ASP A 22 7.46 2.98 -3.23
C ASP A 22 6.63 3.99 -2.41
N ALA A 23 5.32 4.08 -2.64
CA ALA A 23 4.43 5.01 -1.94
C ALA A 23 4.24 4.70 -0.44
N ILE A 24 4.29 3.42 -0.04
CA ILE A 24 4.13 3.00 1.38
C ILE A 24 5.44 2.51 2.01
N GLY A 25 6.57 2.64 1.32
CA GLY A 25 7.89 2.28 1.81
C GLY A 25 8.16 0.78 1.95
N ILE A 26 7.63 -0.05 1.04
CA ILE A 26 7.88 -1.50 1.02
C ILE A 26 8.36 -1.98 -0.35
N THR A 27 8.98 -3.16 -0.39
CA THR A 27 9.40 -3.76 -1.66
C THR A 27 8.21 -4.24 -2.49
N LYS A 28 8.35 -4.23 -3.82
CA LYS A 28 7.40 -4.88 -4.75
C LYS A 28 7.08 -6.33 -4.37
N ARG A 29 8.07 -7.07 -3.88
CA ARG A 29 7.88 -8.46 -3.42
C ARG A 29 6.90 -8.52 -2.25
N SER A 30 6.98 -7.60 -1.30
CA SER A 30 6.05 -7.51 -0.17
C SER A 30 4.62 -7.24 -0.66
N VAL A 31 4.45 -6.31 -1.62
CA VAL A 31 3.16 -6.04 -2.27
C VAL A 31 2.57 -7.32 -2.88
N GLN A 32 3.37 -8.10 -3.61
CA GLN A 32 2.94 -9.37 -4.20
C GLN A 32 2.51 -10.41 -3.15
N LEU A 33 3.26 -10.53 -2.05
CA LEU A 33 2.93 -11.47 -0.96
C LEU A 33 1.61 -11.10 -0.25
N TYR A 34 1.35 -9.80 -0.09
CA TYR A 34 0.09 -9.30 0.46
C TYR A 34 -1.09 -9.54 -0.48
N GLU A 35 -0.94 -9.23 -1.77
CA GLU A 35 -2.00 -9.48 -2.77
C GLU A 35 -2.29 -10.96 -3.00
N ALA A 36 -1.28 -11.83 -2.82
CA ALA A 36 -1.44 -13.28 -2.90
C ALA A 36 -2.03 -13.89 -1.61
N GLY A 37 -2.17 -13.10 -0.53
CA GLY A 37 -2.63 -13.59 0.77
C GLY A 37 -1.64 -14.51 1.48
N THR A 38 -0.40 -14.63 0.98
CA THR A 38 0.66 -15.43 1.60
C THR A 38 1.15 -14.79 2.91
N GLN A 39 1.08 -13.46 2.99
CA GLN A 39 1.29 -12.73 4.23
C GLN A 39 0.08 -11.84 4.55
N PRO A 40 -0.34 -11.79 5.82
CA PRO A 40 -1.38 -10.85 6.24
C PRO A 40 -0.84 -9.43 6.16
N VAL A 41 -1.69 -8.48 5.79
CA VAL A 41 -1.30 -7.08 5.78
C VAL A 41 -1.24 -6.55 7.21
N SER A 42 -0.11 -5.99 7.62
CA SER A 42 0.05 -5.43 8.95
C SER A 42 -0.79 -4.17 9.13
N ARG A 43 -1.14 -3.85 10.39
CA ARG A 43 -1.89 -2.64 10.73
C ARG A 43 -1.18 -1.36 10.26
N THR A 44 0.15 -1.33 10.30
CA THR A 44 0.96 -0.20 9.85
C THR A 44 0.76 0.05 8.34
N ILE A 45 0.80 -1.00 7.53
CA ILE A 45 0.59 -0.88 6.08
C ILE A 45 -0.87 -0.49 5.77
N ALA A 46 -1.84 -1.06 6.50
CA ALA A 46 -3.24 -0.67 6.34
C ALA A 46 -3.47 0.83 6.64
N LEU A 47 -2.81 1.38 7.66
CA LEU A 47 -2.86 2.81 7.95
C LEU A 47 -2.19 3.65 6.86
N ALA A 48 -1.05 3.22 6.33
CA ALA A 48 -0.38 3.90 5.22
C ALA A 48 -1.26 3.95 3.95
N CYS A 49 -1.92 2.84 3.59
CA CYS A 49 -2.87 2.79 2.49
C CYS A 49 -4.08 3.72 2.71
N ALA A 50 -4.59 3.78 3.94
CA ALA A 50 -5.68 4.69 4.29
C ALA A 50 -5.26 6.16 4.17
N ALA A 51 -4.05 6.50 4.63
CA ALA A 51 -3.50 7.85 4.51
C ALA A 51 -3.36 8.28 3.04
N LEU A 52 -2.79 7.42 2.19
CA LEU A 52 -2.66 7.72 0.75
C LEU A 52 -4.02 7.86 0.06
N SER A 53 -5.01 7.02 0.43
CA SER A 53 -6.38 7.13 -0.10
C SER A 53 -7.06 8.43 0.30
N ALA A 54 -6.69 8.99 1.46
CA ALA A 54 -7.15 10.29 1.93
C ALA A 54 -6.35 11.46 1.35
N GLY A 55 -5.38 11.21 0.47
CA GLY A 55 -4.51 12.23 -0.12
C GLY A 55 -3.45 12.79 0.84
N LEU A 56 -3.18 12.09 1.96
CA LEU A 56 -2.16 12.48 2.92
C LEU A 56 -0.78 12.04 2.44
N LYS A 57 0.23 12.87 2.71
CA LYS A 57 1.64 12.60 2.44
C LYS A 57 2.37 12.22 3.74
N PRO A 58 3.54 11.56 3.65
CA PRO A 58 4.34 11.27 4.83
C PRO A 58 4.79 12.54 5.56
N LEU A 59 4.91 12.44 6.88
CA LEU A 59 5.35 13.56 7.71
C LEU A 59 6.83 13.85 7.44
N GLY A 60 7.17 15.11 7.17
CA GLY A 60 8.56 15.54 6.95
C GLY A 60 9.04 15.48 5.50
N GLU A 61 8.21 15.06 4.55
CA GLU A 61 8.42 15.39 3.14
C GLU A 61 8.08 16.87 2.93
N ALA A 62 9.12 17.72 2.98
CA ALA A 62 9.03 19.11 2.54
C ALA A 62 8.78 19.14 1.01
N GLU A 63 8.00 20.13 0.57
CA GLU A 63 7.63 20.36 -0.84
C GLU A 63 8.84 20.52 -1.78
#